data_AF-A0AAD6I6Z2-F1
#
_entry.id   AF-A0AAD6I6Z2-F1
#
_cell.length_a   1.000
_cell.length_b   1.000
_cell.length_c   1.000
_cell.angle_alpha   90.00
_cell.angle_beta   90.00
_cell.angle_gamma   90.00
#
_symmetry.space_group_name_H-M   'P 1'
#
loop_
_entity.id
_entity.type
_entity.pdbx_description
1 polymer ?
#
loop_
_entity_poly.entity_id
_entity_poly.type
_entity_poly.pdbx_seq_one_letter_code
_entity_poly.pdbx_strand_id
1 'polypeptide(L)'
;MASGLIFDPHALLRTAPLITSTCTLWYSLDQEFFLNIFLHPSHRTRSNETLPSYFGVFFVPGTVRVLGLLALTLTGGGYNILTRRSVSGSSASLPWYTAGTLLAASHLLFVPAVAPKIQAVVEDSSKGRSTEDLEGWLTIHRVRTWTVDFAAWACFAVAMSIVE
;
A
#
# COMPACT_ATOMS: atom_id res chain seq x y z
N MET A 1 16.08 -35.35 -16.59
CA MET A 1 16.80 -34.14 -17.01
C MET A 1 16.38 -33.01 -16.09
N ALA A 2 17.24 -32.66 -15.14
CA ALA A 2 17.02 -31.57 -14.21
C ALA A 2 17.66 -30.30 -14.81
N SER A 3 16.87 -29.44 -15.45
CA SER A 3 17.22 -28.04 -15.77
C SER A 3 16.01 -27.33 -16.39
N GLY A 4 15.12 -26.78 -15.56
CA GLY A 4 14.01 -25.95 -16.06
C GLY A 4 13.24 -25.16 -15.00
N LEU A 5 13.66 -25.22 -13.73
CA LEU A 5 12.83 -24.84 -12.59
C LEU A 5 13.32 -23.59 -11.84
N ILE A 6 14.20 -22.78 -12.43
CA ILE A 6 14.79 -21.68 -11.67
C ILE A 6 13.96 -20.38 -11.75
N PHE A 7 13.26 -20.08 -12.84
CA PHE A 7 12.31 -18.95 -12.91
C PHE A 7 11.38 -19.11 -14.12
N ASP A 8 10.06 -19.18 -13.91
CA ASP A 8 9.07 -18.96 -14.96
C ASP A 8 8.67 -17.47 -14.94
N PRO A 9 9.12 -16.65 -15.91
CA PRO A 9 8.82 -15.22 -15.95
C PRO A 9 7.32 -14.94 -16.05
N HIS A 10 6.54 -15.84 -16.67
CA HIS A 10 5.11 -15.66 -16.80
C HIS A 10 4.39 -15.93 -15.48
N ALA A 11 4.78 -16.99 -14.75
CA ALA A 11 4.29 -17.22 -13.40
C ALA A 11 4.67 -16.07 -12.45
N LEU A 12 5.87 -15.51 -12.58
CA LEU A 12 6.29 -14.33 -11.82
C LEU A 12 5.42 -13.11 -12.12
N LEU A 13 5.23 -12.76 -13.39
CA LEU A 13 4.41 -11.61 -13.78
C LEU A 13 2.92 -11.80 -13.40
N ARG A 14 2.43 -13.05 -13.41
CA ARG A 14 1.08 -13.41 -12.96
C ARG A 14 0.90 -13.19 -11.46
N THR A 15 1.90 -13.55 -10.66
CA THR A 15 1.89 -13.46 -9.19
C THR A 15 2.33 -12.10 -8.65
N ALA A 16 3.06 -11.31 -9.46
CA ALA A 16 3.61 -10.01 -9.09
C ALA A 16 2.63 -9.09 -8.35
N PRO A 17 1.41 -8.80 -8.85
CA PRO A 17 0.51 -7.87 -8.16
C PRO A 17 0.02 -8.40 -6.80
N LEU A 18 -0.07 -9.72 -6.61
CA LEU A 18 -0.39 -10.29 -5.29
C LEU A 18 0.78 -10.12 -4.32
N ILE A 19 2.01 -10.38 -4.77
CA ILE A 19 3.21 -10.24 -3.93
C ILE A 19 3.39 -8.77 -3.53
N THR A 20 3.34 -7.85 -4.50
CA THR A 20 3.58 -6.43 -4.24
C THR A 20 2.47 -5.80 -3.42
N SER A 21 1.19 -6.19 -3.63
CA SER A 21 0.09 -5.74 -2.76
C SER A 21 0.16 -6.34 -1.36
N THR A 22 0.69 -7.56 -1.19
CA THR A 22 1.00 -8.12 0.13
C THR A 22 2.05 -7.28 0.85
N CYS A 23 3.11 -6.87 0.15
CA CYS A 23 4.12 -5.95 0.71
C CYS A 23 3.52 -4.59 1.08
N THR A 24 2.64 -4.02 0.24
CA THR A 24 1.93 -2.78 0.56
C THR A 24 1.08 -2.93 1.82
N LEU A 25 0.30 -4.01 1.92
CA LEU A 25 -0.56 -4.27 3.07
C LEU A 25 0.28 -4.48 4.34
N TRP A 26 1.34 -5.27 4.27
CA TRP A 26 2.25 -5.48 5.39
C TRP A 26 2.88 -4.17 5.86
N TYR A 27 3.40 -3.37 4.93
CA TYR A 27 3.99 -2.07 5.26
C TYR A 27 2.97 -1.12 5.87
N SER A 28 1.72 -1.14 5.41
CA SER A 28 0.64 -0.36 6.00
C SER A 28 0.33 -0.79 7.43
N LEU A 29 0.24 -2.09 7.70
CA LEU A 29 0.03 -2.61 9.05
C LEU A 29 1.21 -2.30 9.98
N ASP A 30 2.43 -2.33 9.46
CA ASP A 30 3.65 -1.98 10.18
C ASP A 30 3.67 -0.49 10.55
N GLN A 31 3.35 0.38 9.59
CA GLN A 31 3.19 1.82 9.82
C GLN A 31 2.12 2.10 10.88
N GLU A 32 0.96 1.46 10.76
CA GLU A 32 -0.12 1.57 11.74
C GLU A 32 0.37 1.16 13.14
N PHE A 33 1.00 -0.01 13.27
CA PHE A 33 1.50 -0.53 14.54
C PHE A 33 2.52 0.42 15.18
N PHE A 34 3.61 0.72 14.48
CA PHE A 34 4.71 1.51 15.05
C PHE A 34 4.31 2.95 15.33
N LEU A 35 3.47 3.56 14.49
CA LEU A 35 3.13 4.97 14.65
C LEU A 35 2.07 5.19 15.72
N ASN A 36 1.23 4.19 16.01
CA ASN A 36 0.35 4.22 17.18
C ASN A 36 1.13 4.22 18.51
N ILE A 37 2.36 3.70 18.56
CA ILE A 37 3.18 3.72 19.78
C ILE A 37 3.45 5.17 20.22
N PHE A 38 3.65 6.10 19.28
CA PHE A 38 3.83 7.52 19.58
C PHE A 38 2.59 8.17 20.21
N LEU A 39 1.39 7.60 19.98
CA LEU A 39 0.13 8.11 20.51
C LEU A 39 -0.17 7.61 21.93
N HIS A 40 0.59 6.64 22.45
CA HIS A 40 0.36 6.08 23.76
C HIS A 40 0.48 7.16 24.86
N PRO A 41 -0.44 7.23 25.85
CA PRO A 41 -0.48 8.29 26.85
C PRO A 41 0.83 8.49 27.62
N SER A 42 1.58 7.40 27.89
CA SER A 42 2.87 7.46 28.60
C SER A 42 3.99 8.18 27.85
N HIS A 43 3.87 8.32 26.53
CA HIS A 43 4.91 8.90 25.69
C HIS A 43 4.46 10.18 24.98
N ARG A 44 3.16 10.47 24.93
CA ARG A 44 2.56 11.51 24.09
C ARG A 44 3.24 12.88 24.18
N THR A 45 3.60 13.34 25.39
CA THR A 45 4.35 14.60 25.57
C THR A 45 5.70 14.57 24.87
N ARG A 46 6.50 13.52 25.08
CA ARG A 46 7.81 13.35 24.43
C ARG A 46 7.67 13.08 22.93
N SER A 47 6.61 12.39 22.52
CA SER A 47 6.28 12.15 21.13
C SER A 47 6.03 13.45 20.39
N ASN A 48 5.27 14.40 20.98
CA ASN A 48 5.05 15.71 20.38
C ASN A 48 6.37 16.44 20.06
N GLU A 49 7.39 16.32 20.92
CA GLU A 49 8.71 16.93 20.69
C GLU A 49 9.51 16.20 19.61
N THR A 50 9.35 14.87 19.51
CA THR A 50 10.19 14.02 18.65
C THR A 50 9.63 13.86 17.24
N LEU A 51 8.31 13.81 17.11
CA LEU A 51 7.59 13.48 15.87
C LEU A 51 7.99 14.33 14.66
N PRO A 52 8.16 15.67 14.77
CA PRO A 52 8.56 16.47 13.61
C PRO A 52 9.89 16.04 13.02
N SER A 53 10.91 15.85 13.86
CA SER A 53 12.23 15.38 13.43
C SER A 53 12.18 13.94 12.89
N TYR A 54 11.42 13.06 13.54
CA TYR A 54 11.23 11.68 13.10
C TYR A 54 10.59 11.64 11.70
N PHE A 55 9.50 12.37 11.48
CA PHE A 55 8.81 12.43 10.19
C PHE A 55 9.66 13.09 9.11
N GLY A 56 10.49 14.07 9.45
CA GLY A 56 11.48 14.66 8.53
C GLY A 56 12.46 13.64 7.94
N VAL A 57 12.80 12.58 8.69
CA VAL A 57 13.68 11.49 8.24
C VAL A 57 12.89 10.33 7.63
N PHE A 58 11.76 9.98 8.23
CA PHE A 58 10.96 8.81 7.86
C PHE A 58 10.17 8.99 6.55
N PHE A 59 9.61 10.18 6.32
CA PHE A 59 8.52 10.32 5.35
C PHE A 59 8.98 10.19 3.89
N VAL A 60 10.11 10.78 3.52
CA VAL A 60 10.62 10.72 2.14
C VAL A 60 10.99 9.29 1.74
N PRO A 61 11.84 8.56 2.49
CA PRO A 61 12.10 7.15 2.19
C PRO A 61 10.85 6.27 2.24
N GLY A 62 9.93 6.56 3.16
CA GLY A 62 8.65 5.86 3.24
C GLY A 62 7.79 6.05 1.99
N THR A 63 7.74 7.27 1.45
CA THR A 63 7.01 7.59 0.22
C THR A 63 7.60 6.86 -0.98
N VAL A 64 8.93 6.79 -1.10
CA VAL A 64 9.59 6.02 -2.18
C VAL A 64 9.19 4.54 -2.14
N ARG A 65 9.14 3.93 -0.95
CA ARG A 65 8.69 2.54 -0.80
C ARG A 65 7.24 2.35 -1.25
N VAL A 66 6.34 3.23 -0.82
CA VAL A 66 4.91 3.18 -1.19
C VAL A 66 4.75 3.32 -2.71
N LEU A 67 5.37 4.32 -3.32
CA LEU A 67 5.25 4.55 -4.76
C LEU A 67 5.89 3.41 -5.57
N GLY A 68 7.02 2.86 -5.12
CA GLY A 68 7.66 1.71 -5.75
C GLY A 68 6.77 0.46 -5.74
N LEU A 69 6.23 0.10 -4.57
CA LEU A 69 5.32 -1.04 -4.44
C LEU A 69 4.02 -0.85 -5.23
N LEU A 70 3.47 0.37 -5.22
CA LEU A 70 2.28 0.70 -5.99
C LEU A 70 2.56 0.59 -7.50
N ALA A 71 3.66 1.15 -7.98
CA ALA A 71 4.04 1.05 -9.39
C ALA A 71 4.16 -0.41 -9.83
N LEU A 72 4.85 -1.25 -9.06
CA LEU A 72 4.98 -2.68 -9.36
C LEU A 72 3.61 -3.39 -9.36
N THR A 73 2.72 -3.04 -8.42
CA THR A 73 1.36 -3.60 -8.37
C THR A 73 0.55 -3.22 -9.60
N LEU A 74 0.60 -1.95 -10.01
CA LEU A 74 -0.13 -1.46 -11.18
C LEU A 74 0.44 -2.04 -12.49
N THR A 75 1.76 -2.14 -12.61
CA THR A 75 2.39 -2.77 -13.78
C THR A 75 2.05 -4.26 -13.86
N GLY A 76 2.14 -4.99 -12.75
CA GLY A 76 1.79 -6.41 -12.70
C GLY A 76 0.30 -6.66 -12.98
N GLY A 77 -0.58 -5.86 -12.37
CA GLY A 77 -2.02 -5.91 -12.63
C GLY A 77 -2.36 -5.60 -14.09
N GLY A 78 -1.81 -4.51 -14.63
CA GLY A 78 -1.96 -4.11 -16.02
C GLY A 78 -1.49 -5.18 -17.01
N TYR A 79 -0.32 -5.79 -16.77
CA TYR A 79 0.18 -6.91 -17.58
C TYR A 79 -0.84 -8.06 -17.62
N ASN A 80 -1.34 -8.50 -16.45
CA ASN A 80 -2.32 -9.58 -16.37
C ASN A 80 -3.64 -9.25 -17.08
N ILE A 81 -4.10 -8.00 -17.01
CA ILE A 81 -5.30 -7.54 -17.72
C ILE A 81 -5.08 -7.64 -19.24
N LEU A 82 -3.94 -7.16 -19.74
CA LEU A 82 -3.63 -7.17 -21.16
C LEU A 82 -3.47 -8.59 -21.71
N THR A 83 -2.74 -9.46 -21.01
CA THR A 83 -2.51 -10.84 -21.46
C THR A 83 -3.77 -11.69 -21.43
N ARG A 84 -4.68 -11.46 -20.47
CA ARG A 84 -5.93 -12.24 -20.38
C ARG A 84 -6.98 -11.76 -21.37
N ARG A 85 -6.95 -10.49 -21.78
CA ARG A 85 -7.79 -9.97 -22.87
C ARG A 85 -7.39 -10.51 -24.24
N SER A 86 -6.13 -10.89 -24.42
CA SER A 86 -5.64 -11.42 -25.70
C SER A 86 -5.84 -12.93 -25.88
N VAL A 87 -6.28 -13.65 -24.84
CA VAL A 87 -6.62 -15.09 -24.93
C VAL A 87 -8.02 -15.25 -25.51
N SER A 88 -8.18 -16.16 -26.47
CA SER A 88 -9.47 -16.47 -27.09
C SER A 88 -10.36 -17.27 -26.12
N GLY A 89 -11.18 -16.57 -25.33
CA GLY A 89 -12.11 -17.15 -24.37
C GLY A 89 -12.47 -16.18 -23.24
N SER A 90 -13.47 -16.50 -22.41
CA SER A 90 -13.77 -15.70 -21.21
C SER A 90 -12.81 -16.07 -20.08
N SER A 91 -11.91 -15.16 -19.72
CA SER A 91 -11.06 -15.32 -18.52
C SER A 91 -11.85 -14.95 -17.27
N ALA A 92 -12.06 -15.92 -16.38
CA ALA A 92 -12.75 -15.73 -15.10
C ALA A 92 -11.94 -14.88 -14.10
N SER A 93 -10.62 -14.83 -14.24
CA SER A 93 -9.72 -14.03 -13.40
C SER A 93 -9.57 -12.58 -13.86
N LEU A 94 -9.93 -12.25 -15.12
CA LEU A 94 -9.80 -10.89 -15.67
C LEU A 94 -10.57 -9.81 -14.87
N PRO A 95 -11.84 -10.01 -14.44
CA PRO A 95 -12.53 -9.04 -13.61
C PRO A 95 -11.81 -8.76 -12.29
N TRP A 96 -11.22 -9.78 -11.68
CA TRP A 96 -10.50 -9.68 -10.40
C TRP A 96 -9.18 -8.93 -10.54
N TYR A 97 -8.38 -9.21 -11.58
CA TYR A 97 -7.19 -8.40 -11.86
C TYR A 97 -7.55 -6.94 -12.16
N THR A 98 -8.65 -6.71 -12.88
CA THR A 98 -9.14 -5.36 -13.19
C THR A 98 -9.55 -4.61 -11.93
N ALA A 99 -10.42 -5.21 -11.11
CA ALA A 99 -10.88 -4.62 -9.85
C ALA A 99 -9.71 -4.36 -8.89
N GLY A 100 -8.82 -5.35 -8.71
CA GLY A 100 -7.64 -5.21 -7.85
C GLY A 100 -6.72 -4.08 -8.30
N THR A 101 -6.49 -3.92 -9.60
CA THR A 101 -5.66 -2.84 -10.16
C THR A 101 -6.28 -1.47 -9.95
N LEU A 102 -7.60 -1.34 -10.15
CA LEU A 102 -8.32 -0.08 -9.93
C LEU A 102 -8.36 0.30 -8.44
N LEU A 103 -8.56 -0.68 -7.54
CA LEU A 103 -8.51 -0.47 -6.10
C LEU A 103 -7.10 -0.06 -5.66
N ALA A 104 -6.05 -0.72 -6.15
CA ALA A 104 -4.67 -0.33 -5.87
C ALA A 104 -4.39 1.11 -6.34
N ALA A 105 -4.84 1.48 -7.54
CA ALA A 105 -4.69 2.86 -8.04
C ALA A 105 -5.43 3.89 -7.17
N SER A 106 -6.59 3.50 -6.62
CA SER A 106 -7.40 4.34 -5.74
C SER A 106 -6.69 4.69 -4.42
N HIS A 107 -5.59 4.02 -4.06
CA HIS A 107 -4.69 4.45 -2.98
C HIS A 107 -4.33 5.94 -3.09
N LEU A 108 -4.06 6.42 -4.31
CA LEU A 108 -3.64 7.79 -4.56
C LEU A 108 -4.76 8.83 -4.31
N LEU A 109 -6.02 8.42 -4.28
CA LEU A 109 -7.15 9.32 -3.98
C LEU A 109 -7.14 9.82 -2.54
N PHE A 110 -6.39 9.16 -1.64
CA PHE A 110 -6.26 9.56 -0.25
C PHE A 110 -5.18 10.65 -0.04
N VAL A 111 -4.33 10.93 -1.04
CA VAL A 111 -3.24 11.91 -0.93
C VAL A 111 -3.72 13.30 -0.50
N PRO A 112 -4.80 13.89 -1.06
CA PRO A 112 -5.27 15.21 -0.64
C PRO A 112 -5.69 15.29 0.83
N ALA A 113 -6.17 14.18 1.41
CA ALA A 113 -6.58 14.12 2.81
C ALA A 113 -5.40 13.85 3.76
N VAL A 114 -4.38 13.16 3.26
CA VAL A 114 -3.21 12.70 4.02
C VAL A 114 -2.09 13.76 4.04
N ALA A 115 -1.82 14.41 2.91
CA ALA A 115 -0.67 15.31 2.75
C ALA A 115 -0.67 16.50 3.74
N PRO A 116 -1.79 17.23 3.97
CA PRO A 116 -1.79 18.34 4.93
C PRO A 116 -1.47 17.90 6.36
N LYS A 117 -1.88 16.68 6.75
CA LYS A 117 -1.64 16.16 8.11
C LYS A 117 -0.18 15.78 8.31
N ILE A 118 0.43 15.14 7.32
CA ILE A 118 1.87 14.86 7.36
C ILE A 118 2.67 16.15 7.39
N GLN A 119 2.30 17.13 6.57
CA GLN A 119 2.94 18.44 6.58
C GLN A 119 2.85 19.09 7.98
N ALA A 120 1.68 19.04 8.61
CA ALA A 120 1.49 19.54 9.97
C ALA A 120 2.38 18.83 11.00
N VAL A 121 2.60 17.51 10.86
CA VAL A 121 3.54 16.77 11.71
C VAL A 121 4.99 17.23 11.46
N VAL A 122 5.41 17.30 10.19
CA VAL A 122 6.79 17.66 9.81
C VAL A 122 7.15 19.08 10.21
N GLU A 123 6.24 20.03 10.00
CA GLU A 123 6.44 21.46 10.28
C GLU A 123 6.09 21.85 11.72
N ASP A 124 5.61 20.89 12.53
CA ASP A 124 5.00 21.14 13.83
C ASP A 124 3.98 22.29 13.82
N SER A 125 3.10 22.32 12.81
CA SER A 125 2.14 23.41 12.62
C SER A 125 1.18 23.57 13.82
N SER A 126 0.92 22.47 14.53
CA SER A 126 0.09 22.44 15.74
C SER A 126 0.84 22.79 17.04
N LYS A 127 2.12 23.18 16.95
CA LYS A 127 2.97 23.72 18.04
C LYS A 127 2.99 22.83 19.29
N GLY A 128 3.66 21.69 19.20
CA GLY A 128 3.76 20.74 20.31
C GLY A 128 2.52 19.86 20.49
N ARG A 129 1.66 19.77 19.46
CA ARG A 129 0.51 18.87 19.40
C ARG A 129 0.56 17.93 18.19
N SER A 130 1.75 17.64 17.66
CA SER A 130 1.93 16.83 16.45
C SER A 130 1.38 15.40 16.56
N THR A 131 1.17 14.88 17.78
CA THR A 131 0.45 13.61 18.00
C THR A 131 -1.01 13.64 17.54
N GLU A 132 -1.68 14.81 17.57
CA GLU A 132 -3.05 14.96 17.06
C GLU A 132 -3.09 14.94 15.53
N ASP A 133 -2.11 15.55 14.88
CA ASP A 133 -1.95 15.49 13.43
C ASP A 133 -1.64 14.07 12.96
N LEU A 134 -0.76 13.37 13.69
CA LEU A 134 -0.45 11.95 13.48
C LEU A 134 -1.69 11.07 13.64
N GLU A 135 -2.50 11.29 14.69
CA GLU A 135 -3.74 10.56 14.92
C GLU A 135 -4.77 10.79 13.80
N GLY A 136 -4.91 12.03 13.35
CA GLY A 136 -5.73 12.38 12.20
C GLY A 136 -5.24 11.69 10.91
N TRP A 137 -3.93 11.58 10.72
CA TRP A 137 -3.36 10.86 9.58
C TRP A 137 -3.60 9.36 9.68
N LEU A 138 -3.38 8.75 10.84
CA LEU A 138 -3.61 7.31 11.08
C LEU A 138 -5.08 6.93 10.89
N THR A 139 -6.01 7.82 11.20
CA THR A 139 -7.44 7.59 10.92
C THR A 139 -7.69 7.40 9.41
N ILE A 140 -7.14 8.28 8.58
CA ILE A 140 -7.30 8.19 7.12
C ILE A 140 -6.50 7.02 6.56
N HIS A 141 -5.29 6.80 7.09
CA HIS A 141 -4.44 5.67 6.76
C HIS A 141 -5.21 4.36 6.94
N ARG A 142 -5.83 4.14 8.10
CA ARG A 142 -6.59 2.93 8.42
C ARG A 142 -7.77 2.72 7.46
N VAL A 143 -8.49 3.79 7.12
CA VAL A 143 -9.57 3.72 6.11
C VAL A 143 -9.00 3.27 4.77
N ARG A 144 -7.93 3.89 4.27
CA ARG A 144 -7.27 3.49 3.01
C ARG A 144 -6.82 2.03 3.05
N THR A 145 -6.17 1.61 4.14
CA THR A 145 -5.67 0.24 4.31
C THR A 145 -6.77 -0.79 4.14
N TRP A 146 -7.91 -0.61 4.83
CA TRP A 146 -8.98 -1.61 4.80
C TRP A 146 -9.89 -1.50 3.58
N THR A 147 -10.03 -0.31 3.00
CA THR A 147 -10.96 -0.11 1.86
C THR A 147 -10.33 -0.41 0.52
N VAL A 148 -9.11 0.07 0.26
CA VAL A 148 -8.49 -0.04 -1.07
C VAL A 148 -7.29 -0.97 -1.08
N ASP A 149 -6.43 -0.93 -0.07
CA ASP A 149 -5.21 -1.77 -0.06
C ASP A 149 -5.55 -3.25 0.20
N PHE A 150 -6.36 -3.53 1.23
CA PHE A 150 -6.82 -4.88 1.55
C PHE A 150 -7.76 -5.44 0.47
N ALA A 151 -8.68 -4.62 -0.04
CA ALA A 151 -9.59 -5.05 -1.10
C ALA A 151 -8.85 -5.36 -2.41
N ALA A 152 -7.84 -4.57 -2.77
CA ALA A 152 -6.96 -4.87 -3.91
C ALA A 152 -6.23 -6.19 -3.72
N TRP A 153 -5.62 -6.40 -2.56
CA TRP A 153 -4.95 -7.65 -2.21
C TRP A 153 -5.91 -8.85 -2.32
N ALA A 154 -7.12 -8.74 -1.78
CA ALA A 154 -8.12 -9.80 -1.84
C ALA A 154 -8.51 -10.13 -3.29
N CYS A 155 -8.70 -9.11 -4.14
CA CYS A 155 -8.97 -9.32 -5.56
C CYS A 155 -7.84 -10.09 -6.25
N PHE A 156 -6.58 -9.73 -6.00
CA PHE A 156 -5.44 -10.45 -6.58
C PHE A 156 -5.30 -11.87 -6.04
N ALA A 157 -5.62 -12.11 -4.77
CA ALA A 157 -5.64 -13.45 -4.19
C ALA A 157 -6.70 -14.34 -4.86
N VAL A 158 -7.91 -13.82 -5.09
CA VAL A 158 -8.97 -14.52 -5.83
C VAL A 158 -8.57 -14.75 -7.29
N ALA A 159 -8.00 -13.74 -7.96
CA ALA A 159 -7.54 -13.88 -9.34
C ALA A 159 -6.49 -15.01 -9.50
N MET A 160 -5.63 -15.19 -8.49
CA MET A 160 -4.60 -16.23 -8.45
C MET A 160 -5.13 -17.62 -8.08
N SER A 161 -6.22 -17.72 -7.32
CA SER A 161 -6.82 -19.01 -6.97
C SER A 161 -7.67 -19.61 -8.08
N ILE A 162 -8.08 -18.79 -9.06
CA ILE A 162 -8.79 -19.25 -10.25
C ILE A 162 -7.81 -19.96 -11.19
N VAL A 163 -8.04 -21.27 -11.37
CA VAL A 163 -7.36 -22.11 -12.35
C VAL A 163 -8.05 -21.91 -13.70
N GLU A 164 -7.30 -21.46 -14.70
CA GLU A 164 -7.73 -21.28 -16.10
C GLU A 164 -6.91 -22.19 -17.00
#